data_AF-A0A8T2TIN2-F1
#
_entry.id   AF-A0A8T2TIN2-F1
#
_cell.length_a   1.000
_cell.length_b   1.000
_cell.length_c   1.000
_cell.angle_alpha   90.00
_cell.angle_beta   90.00
_cell.angle_gamma   90.00
#
_symmetry.space_group_name_H-M   'P 1'
#
loop_
_entity.id
_entity.type
_entity.pdbx_description
1 polymer ?
#
loop_
_entity_poly.entity_id
_entity_poly.type
_entity_poly.pdbx_seq_one_letter_code
_entity_poly.pdbx_strand_id
1 'polypeptide(L)'
;MRRDGLSPNESTFSCILKACGAVGDFWKGCEVHVEIMKAALLERDIVIANALVDMYAKCGDMVKAQTVFNELSVPDVVSWSTLISGYAQHLHYEQALCCFECMKLGRVCTNI
;
A
#
# COMPACT_ATOMS: atom_id res chain seq x y z
N MET A 1 14.80 -13.00 -7.92
CA MET A 1 16.18 -13.14 -7.40
C MET A 1 16.13 -13.77 -6.02
N ARG A 2 16.55 -15.03 -5.89
CA ARG A 2 17.12 -15.60 -4.64
C ARG A 2 18.34 -16.40 -5.09
N ARG A 3 19.43 -15.68 -5.34
CA ARG A 3 20.77 -16.27 -5.44
C ARG A 3 21.49 -15.80 -4.19
N ASP A 4 22.06 -16.75 -3.47
CA ASP A 4 22.96 -16.56 -2.34
C ASP A 4 22.31 -16.07 -1.05
N GLY A 5 21.60 -16.94 -0.31
CA GLY A 5 21.44 -16.89 1.15
C GLY A 5 20.95 -15.59 1.83
N LEU A 6 20.66 -14.54 1.08
CA LEU A 6 20.33 -13.20 1.56
C LEU A 6 18.82 -13.11 1.63
N SER A 7 18.32 -12.94 2.85
CA SER A 7 16.92 -12.57 3.05
C SER A 7 16.69 -11.20 2.41
N PRO A 8 15.64 -11.02 1.59
CA PRO A 8 15.22 -9.70 1.16
C PRO A 8 15.10 -8.76 2.36
N ASN A 9 15.68 -7.58 2.24
CA ASN A 9 15.50 -6.49 3.21
C ASN A 9 14.35 -5.58 2.77
N GLU A 10 14.04 -4.59 3.59
CA GLU A 10 12.93 -3.66 3.42
C GLU A 10 12.99 -2.93 2.06
N SER A 11 14.19 -2.51 1.67
CA SER A 11 14.45 -1.87 0.37
C SER A 11 14.19 -2.81 -0.81
N THR A 12 14.50 -4.10 -0.66
CA THR A 12 14.23 -5.12 -1.68
C THR A 12 12.73 -5.29 -1.88
N PHE A 13 11.96 -5.39 -0.80
CA PHE A 13 10.50 -5.48 -0.88
C PHE A 13 9.87 -4.25 -1.51
N SER A 14 10.28 -3.04 -1.09
CA SER A 14 9.80 -1.79 -1.68
C SER A 14 10.07 -1.72 -3.19
N CYS A 15 11.26 -2.15 -3.63
CA CYS A 15 11.62 -2.18 -5.05
C CYS A 15 10.72 -3.16 -5.82
N ILE A 16 10.52 -4.37 -5.30
CA ILE A 16 9.66 -5.37 -5.95
C ILE A 16 8.20 -4.87 -6.02
N LEU A 17 7.65 -4.33 -4.93
CA LEU A 17 6.28 -3.80 -4.91
C LEU A 17 6.07 -2.68 -5.93
N LYS A 18 7.02 -1.74 -6.02
CA LYS A 18 6.99 -0.66 -7.03
C LYS A 18 7.01 -1.23 -8.45
N ALA A 19 7.85 -2.24 -8.70
CA ALA A 19 7.90 -2.90 -10.00
C ALA A 19 6.57 -3.60 -10.32
N CYS A 20 6.00 -4.36 -9.38
CA CYS A 20 4.71 -5.02 -9.54
C CYS A 20 3.61 -4.00 -9.85
N GLY A 21 3.53 -2.89 -9.10
CA GLY A 21 2.55 -1.83 -9.36
C GLY A 21 2.75 -1.16 -10.73
N ALA A 22 4.00 -0.95 -11.15
CA ALA A 22 4.29 -0.32 -12.44
C ALA A 22 3.91 -1.19 -13.65
N VAL A 23 4.04 -2.51 -13.54
CA VAL A 23 3.71 -3.45 -14.63
C VAL A 23 2.34 -4.12 -14.47
N GLY A 24 1.64 -3.85 -13.37
CA GLY A 24 0.34 -4.46 -13.04
C GLY A 24 0.42 -5.94 -12.65
N ASP A 25 1.55 -6.43 -12.14
CA ASP A 25 1.72 -7.82 -11.71
C ASP A 25 1.12 -8.07 -10.32
N PHE A 26 -0.20 -8.15 -10.28
CA PHE A 26 -0.99 -8.35 -9.08
C PHE A 26 -0.60 -9.62 -8.30
N TRP A 27 -0.41 -10.74 -9.01
CA TRP A 27 -0.13 -12.03 -8.38
C TRP A 27 1.23 -12.00 -7.68
N LYS A 28 2.26 -11.45 -8.35
CA LYS A 28 3.57 -11.27 -7.70
C LYS A 28 3.49 -10.32 -6.52
N GLY A 29 2.73 -9.23 -6.64
CA GLY A 29 2.46 -8.33 -5.52
C GLY A 29 1.87 -9.05 -4.30
N CYS A 30 0.91 -9.95 -4.51
CA CYS A 30 0.30 -10.74 -3.45
C CYS A 30 1.26 -11.75 -2.81
N GLU A 31 2.09 -12.43 -3.60
CA GLU A 31 3.15 -13.29 -3.05
C GLU A 31 4.10 -12.49 -2.15
N VAL A 32 4.49 -11.30 -2.59
CA VAL A 32 5.38 -10.41 -1.83
C VAL A 32 4.71 -9.92 -0.54
N HIS A 33 3.42 -9.57 -0.60
CA HIS A 33 2.64 -9.22 0.58
C HIS A 33 2.66 -10.36 1.62
N VAL A 34 2.48 -11.61 1.22
CA VAL A 34 2.55 -12.75 2.15
C VAL A 34 3.92 -12.85 2.84
N GLU A 35 5.01 -12.62 2.10
CA GLU A 35 6.36 -12.62 2.69
C GLU A 35 6.59 -11.44 3.66
N ILE A 36 6.04 -10.26 3.35
CA ILE A 36 6.05 -9.07 4.23
C ILE A 36 5.31 -9.36 5.54
N MET A 37 4.15 -10.02 5.47
CA MET A 37 3.38 -10.39 6.67
C MET A 37 4.14 -11.39 7.54
N LYS A 38 4.77 -12.40 6.94
CA LYS A 38 5.60 -13.38 7.68
C LYS A 38 6.79 -12.70 8.38
N ALA A 39 7.33 -11.64 7.81
CA ALA A 39 8.43 -10.87 8.39
C ALA A 39 7.97 -9.80 9.40
N ALA A 40 6.66 -9.69 9.67
CA ALA A 40 6.04 -8.65 10.50
C ALA A 40 6.46 -7.22 10.10
N LEU A 41 6.70 -7.00 8.81
CA LEU A 41 7.23 -5.74 8.31
C LEU A 41 6.15 -4.68 8.06
N LEU A 42 4.89 -5.09 7.87
CA LEU A 42 3.80 -4.17 7.57
C LEU A 42 3.57 -3.14 8.69
N GLU A 43 3.58 -3.58 9.94
CA GLU A 43 3.39 -2.70 11.11
C GLU A 43 4.66 -1.94 11.49
N ARG A 44 5.84 -2.42 11.05
CA ARG A 44 7.15 -1.91 11.48
C ARG A 44 7.77 -0.92 10.51
N ASP A 45 7.39 -0.96 9.24
CA ASP A 45 7.98 -0.14 8.19
C ASP A 45 6.88 0.52 7.35
N ILE A 46 6.66 1.82 7.61
CA ILE A 46 5.67 2.64 6.91
C ILE A 46 5.98 2.77 5.41
N VAL A 47 7.25 2.64 5.00
CA VAL A 47 7.64 2.71 3.58
C VAL A 47 7.19 1.45 2.86
N ILE A 48 7.30 0.28 3.49
CA ILE A 48 6.77 -0.97 2.93
C ILE A 48 5.25 -0.93 2.86
N ALA A 49 4.59 -0.49 3.93
CA ALA A 49 3.15 -0.30 3.95
C ALA A 49 2.67 0.60 2.80
N ASN A 50 3.27 1.77 2.64
CA ASN A 50 2.92 2.71 1.58
C ASN A 50 3.17 2.12 0.18
N ALA A 51 4.27 1.39 0.00
CA ALA A 51 4.55 0.70 -1.26
C ALA A 51 3.52 -0.40 -1.57
N LEU A 52 2.96 -1.04 -0.54
CA LEU A 52 1.96 -2.08 -0.69
C LEU A 52 0.58 -1.50 -1.04
N VAL A 53 0.19 -0.38 -0.40
CA VAL A 53 -1.01 0.38 -0.77
C VAL A 53 -0.92 0.86 -2.23
N ASP A 54 0.20 1.47 -2.62
CA ASP A 54 0.46 1.93 -4.00
C ASP A 54 0.39 0.78 -5.01
N MET A 55 0.99 -0.37 -4.68
CA MET A 55 0.99 -1.55 -5.54
C MET A 55 -0.44 -2.05 -5.79
N TYR A 56 -1.26 -2.21 -4.74
CA TYR A 56 -2.64 -2.65 -4.89
C TYR A 56 -3.49 -1.65 -5.67
N ALA A 57 -3.34 -0.35 -5.37
CA ALA A 57 -4.03 0.71 -6.09
C ALA A 57 -3.69 0.69 -7.59
N LYS A 58 -2.40 0.59 -7.96
CA LYS A 58 -2.00 0.51 -9.38
C LYS A 58 -2.43 -0.77 -10.07
N CYS A 59 -2.55 -1.88 -9.33
CA CYS A 59 -3.12 -3.13 -9.85
C CYS A 59 -4.66 -3.11 -9.95
N GLY A 60 -5.32 -2.04 -9.51
CA GLY A 60 -6.78 -1.88 -9.59
C GLY A 60 -7.56 -2.47 -8.41
N ASP A 61 -6.90 -3.04 -7.41
CA ASP A 61 -7.58 -3.58 -6.22
C ASP A 61 -7.63 -2.52 -5.11
N MET A 62 -8.51 -1.53 -5.29
CA MET A 62 -8.69 -0.45 -4.32
C MET A 62 -9.23 -0.93 -2.97
N VAL A 63 -9.99 -2.03 -2.95
CA VAL A 63 -10.48 -2.63 -1.69
C VAL A 63 -9.29 -3.11 -0.87
N LYS A 64 -8.35 -3.83 -1.49
CA LYS A 64 -7.18 -4.32 -0.77
C LYS A 64 -6.19 -3.21 -0.42
N ALA A 65 -6.06 -2.18 -1.27
CA ALA A 65 -5.30 -0.97 -0.93
C ALA A 65 -5.85 -0.29 0.34
N GLN A 66 -7.17 -0.13 0.46
CA GLN A 66 -7.83 0.41 1.65
C GLN A 66 -7.65 -0.48 2.87
N THR A 67 -7.76 -1.81 2.72
CA THR A 67 -7.55 -2.76 3.82
C THR A 67 -6.14 -2.63 4.40
N VAL A 68 -5.11 -2.63 3.54
CA VAL A 68 -3.73 -2.45 3.98
C VAL A 68 -3.53 -1.08 4.66
N PHE A 69 -4.14 -0.02 4.12
CA PHE A 69 -4.10 1.31 4.74
C PHE A 69 -4.74 1.31 6.15
N ASN A 70 -5.86 0.60 6.33
CA ASN A 70 -6.57 0.52 7.60
C ASN A 70 -5.81 -0.27 8.68
N GLU A 71 -4.85 -1.11 8.28
CA GLU A 71 -3.95 -1.82 9.20
C GLU A 71 -2.87 -0.90 9.78
N LEU A 72 -2.69 0.31 9.23
CA LEU A 72 -1.72 1.28 9.73
C LEU A 72 -2.23 1.99 10.99
N SER A 73 -1.48 1.86 12.07
CA SER A 73 -1.81 2.53 13.34
C SER A 73 -1.72 4.05 13.24
N VAL A 74 -0.74 4.56 12.48
CA VAL A 74 -0.51 5.99 12.27
C VAL A 74 -0.14 6.23 10.80
N PRO A 75 -1.11 6.40 9.89
CA PRO A 75 -0.83 6.73 8.50
C PRO A 75 -0.17 8.11 8.39
N ASP A 76 0.89 8.22 7.59
CA ASP A 76 1.56 9.49 7.32
C ASP A 76 0.98 10.19 6.09
N VAL A 77 1.51 11.38 5.76
CA VAL A 77 1.06 12.15 4.58
C VAL A 77 1.23 11.34 3.30
N VAL A 78 2.25 10.47 3.21
CA VAL A 78 2.48 9.63 2.03
C VAL A 78 1.43 8.53 1.97
N SER A 79 1.06 7.90 3.09
CA SER A 79 -0.01 6.91 3.16
C SER A 79 -1.32 7.49 2.62
N TRP A 80 -1.72 8.65 3.13
CA TRP A 80 -2.96 9.33 2.70
C TRP A 80 -2.91 9.72 1.23
N SER A 81 -1.81 10.36 0.80
CA SER A 81 -1.65 10.81 -0.58
C SER A 81 -1.69 9.65 -1.57
N THR A 82 -1.12 8.50 -1.20
CA THR A 82 -1.13 7.28 -2.00
C THR A 82 -2.55 6.77 -2.19
N LEU A 83 -3.31 6.62 -1.10
CA LEU A 83 -4.68 6.13 -1.14
C LEU A 83 -5.62 7.08 -1.91
N ILE A 84 -5.53 8.39 -1.65
CA ILE A 84 -6.31 9.43 -2.35
C ILE A 84 -6.02 9.40 -3.85
N SER A 85 -4.74 9.32 -4.23
CA SER A 85 -4.34 9.26 -5.63
C SER A 85 -4.86 7.99 -6.31
N GLY A 86 -4.82 6.85 -5.61
CA GLY A 86 -5.39 5.59 -6.09
C GLY A 86 -6.87 5.71 -6.40
N TYR A 87 -7.67 6.22 -5.45
CA TYR A 87 -9.10 6.44 -5.68
C TYR A 87 -9.36 7.41 -6.84
N ALA A 88 -8.62 8.52 -6.93
CA ALA A 88 -8.77 9.48 -8.03
C ALA A 88 -8.44 8.86 -9.41
N GLN A 89 -7.40 8.03 -9.49
CA GLN A 89 -7.01 7.33 -10.73
C GLN A 89 -8.05 6.31 -11.18
N HIS A 90 -8.79 5.72 -10.23
CA HIS A 90 -9.88 4.77 -10.50
C HIS A 90 -11.26 5.42 -10.53
N LEU A 91 -11.34 6.75 -10.68
CA LEU A 91 -12.60 7.51 -10.82
C LEU A 91 -13.53 7.43 -9.57
N HIS A 92 -12.99 7.02 -8.44
CA HIS A 92 -13.68 6.93 -7.15
C HIS A 92 -13.55 8.27 -6.39
N TYR A 93 -14.08 9.34 -6.97
CA TYR A 93 -13.83 10.70 -6.50
C TYR A 93 -14.41 11.02 -5.12
N GLU A 94 -15.58 10.45 -4.80
CA GLU A 94 -16.21 10.62 -3.48
C GLU A 94 -15.33 10.03 -2.38
N GLN A 95 -14.77 8.85 -2.61
CA GLN A 95 -13.83 8.20 -1.72
C GLN A 95 -12.55 9.01 -1.56
N ALA A 96 -11.99 9.53 -2.66
CA ALA A 96 -10.80 10.38 -2.64
C ALA A 96 -11.01 11.65 -1.80
N LEU A 97 -12.16 12.31 -1.96
CA LEU A 97 -12.52 13.50 -1.17
C LEU A 97 -12.73 13.18 0.31
N CYS A 98 -13.44 12.09 0.61
CA CYS A 98 -13.63 11.62 1.99
C CYS A 98 -12.29 11.34 2.68
N CYS A 99 -11.35 10.64 2.01
CA CYS A 99 -10.00 10.42 2.51
C CYS A 99 -9.24 11.73 2.77
N PHE A 100 -9.36 12.72 1.88
CA PHE A 100 -8.72 14.02 2.07
C PHE A 100 -9.28 14.79 3.26
N GLU A 101 -10.58 14.73 3.49
CA GLU A 101 -11.23 15.32 4.68
C GLU A 101 -10.80 14.61 5.96
N CYS A 102 -10.76 13.27 5.96
CA CYS A 102 -10.24 12.48 7.08
C CYS A 102 -8.80 12.89 7.44
N MET A 103 -7.91 13.00 6.44
CA MET A 103 -6.52 13.43 6.62
C MET A 103 -6.44 14.81 7.28
N LYS A 104 -7.24 15.79 6.84
CA LYS A 104 -7.24 17.16 7.41
C LYS A 104 -7.75 17.21 8.85
N LEU A 105 -8.75 16.39 9.17
CA LEU A 105 -9.38 16.37 10.49
C LEU A 105 -8.66 15.46 11.50
N GLY A 106 -7.60 14.76 11.07
CA GLY A 106 -6.91 13.78 11.91
C GLY A 106 -7.79 12.58 12.28
N ARG A 107 -8.73 12.21 11.40
CA ARG A 107 -9.68 11.11 11.60
C ARG A 107 -9.25 9.90 10.78
N VAL A 108 -9.60 8.71 11.26
CA VAL A 108 -9.43 7.48 10.48
C VAL A 108 -10.64 7.31 9.58
N CYS A 109 -10.41 7.04 8.29
CA CYS A 109 -11.46 6.77 7.31
C CYS A 109 -11.88 5.30 7.40
N THR A 110 -12.74 4.96 8.38
CA THR A 110 -13.09 3.56 8.67
C THR A 110 -14.35 3.04 7.99
N ASN A 111 -15.03 3.80 7.12
CA ASN A 111 -16.24 3.35 6.42
C ASN A 111 -16.39 4.04 5.05
N ILE A 112 -15.63 3.59 4.06
CA ILE A 112 -15.81 3.93 2.64
C ILE A 112 -16.02 2.64 1.85
#